data_AF-A0A1S6H375-F1
#
_entry.id   AF-A0A1S6H375-F1
#
_cell.length_a   1.000
_cell.length_b   1.000
_cell.length_c   1.000
_cell.angle_alpha   90.00
_cell.angle_beta   90.00
_cell.angle_gamma   90.00
#
_symmetry.space_group_name_H-M   'P 1'
#
loop_
_entity.id
_entity.type
_entity.pdbx_description
1 polymer ?
#
loop_
_entity_poly.entity_id
_entity_poly.type
_entity_poly.pdbx_seq_one_letter_code
_entity_poly.pdbx_strand_id
1 'polypeptide(L)'
;MKLVYVILGLGLLAGVGYVSYNYGSNQGMTPTPTNTTNTSNTATGLNNSTIDLNDFTGNTTIPTTNTTNNTTTNTTTIGTKSLAITSPKNGTVVVADNPFNVTGTVSSNAEKIVVTVYGTGSWDGLDSPSYERVVDTYTLTKFKLGDTTWRYGVGEKYGNIEVGGTSNHRFVIKAFYTDGTTKTAETKVTYTYETAEMGKPVIYLYPTTTQAVSVNVKPTSGISYSEPVISSVGWQVTASPDGTLVDRAGKVWPYLFWEGFATNFVTPKEGFVVAKNEVSKFFDLQLTQLGLNQKEIADFKEFWVPRMQTKPYYFVTFIPQNIFNSYAPLTVTPVPDTIIRVFFDYKGLDKPVIVSIQVLPATPSRTGFTVVEWGGRIYR
;
A
#
# COMPACT_ATOMS: atom_id res chain seq x y z
N MET A 1 -31.10 70.46 0.30
CA MET A 1 -31.05 70.53 1.78
C MET A 1 -30.30 69.29 2.28
N LYS A 2 -29.05 69.46 2.75
CA LYS A 2 -28.17 68.50 3.51
C LYS A 2 -27.79 67.17 2.81
N LEU A 3 -26.61 66.55 2.89
CA LEU A 3 -25.21 66.82 3.27
C LEU A 3 -24.43 65.53 2.83
N VAL A 4 -23.50 65.56 1.86
CA VAL A 4 -22.02 65.34 1.90
C VAL A 4 -21.45 63.96 2.38
N TYR A 5 -20.41 63.51 1.62
CA TYR A 5 -19.35 62.45 1.77
C TYR A 5 -19.73 61.00 1.37
N VAL A 6 -19.15 60.26 0.39
CA VAL A 6 -17.85 60.12 -0.34
C VAL A 6 -16.98 58.91 0.12
N ILE A 7 -16.59 58.07 -0.86
CA ILE A 7 -15.42 57.16 -1.01
C ILE A 7 -15.53 55.62 -0.78
N LEU A 8 -15.29 54.91 -1.91
CA LEU A 8 -14.57 53.64 -2.22
C LEU A 8 -14.77 52.35 -1.40
N GLY A 9 -14.90 51.23 -2.13
CA GLY A 9 -14.44 49.92 -1.67
C GLY A 9 -15.05 48.71 -2.40
N LEU A 10 -14.23 48.05 -3.20
CA LEU A 10 -14.44 46.71 -3.80
C LEU A 10 -14.90 45.65 -2.78
N GLY A 11 -15.67 44.67 -3.27
CA GLY A 11 -15.61 43.29 -2.75
C GLY A 11 -16.97 42.61 -2.58
N LEU A 12 -17.26 41.62 -3.45
CA LEU A 12 -17.84 40.31 -3.12
C LEU A 12 -18.21 39.55 -4.40
N LEU A 13 -17.22 38.88 -5.00
CA LEU A 13 -17.47 37.64 -5.75
C LEU A 13 -17.36 36.50 -4.74
N ALA A 14 -18.50 36.10 -4.17
CA ALA A 14 -18.63 34.86 -3.44
C ALA A 14 -19.55 33.94 -4.25
N GLY A 15 -19.05 32.77 -4.63
CA GLY A 15 -19.85 31.73 -5.24
C GLY A 15 -19.21 31.05 -6.44
N VAL A 16 -18.11 30.32 -6.24
CA VAL A 16 -17.83 29.16 -7.07
C VAL A 16 -17.67 27.98 -6.11
N GLY A 17 -18.70 27.14 -6.05
CA GLY A 17 -18.69 25.93 -5.26
C GLY A 17 -17.58 25.00 -5.75
N TYR A 18 -16.75 24.54 -4.82
CA TYR A 18 -15.82 23.45 -5.06
C TYR A 18 -16.62 22.17 -5.23
N VAL A 19 -16.64 21.62 -6.45
CA VAL A 19 -17.14 20.28 -6.72
C VAL A 19 -15.99 19.31 -6.43
N SER A 20 -16.07 18.60 -5.32
CA SER A 20 -15.18 17.47 -5.02
C SER A 20 -15.46 16.35 -6.04
N TYR A 21 -14.62 16.22 -7.06
CA TYR A 21 -14.71 15.10 -7.99
C TYR A 21 -14.27 13.81 -7.30
N ASN A 22 -15.22 12.90 -7.08
CA ASN A 22 -14.95 11.49 -6.79
C ASN A 22 -14.38 10.85 -8.06
N TYR A 23 -13.05 10.71 -8.14
CA TYR A 23 -12.44 9.82 -9.14
C TYR A 23 -12.20 8.45 -8.54
N GLY A 24 -13.08 7.53 -8.91
CA GLY A 24 -12.93 6.09 -8.76
C GLY A 24 -13.49 5.41 -10.00
N SER A 25 -12.75 4.42 -10.50
CA SER A 25 -13.04 3.47 -11.58
C SER A 25 -12.75 3.88 -13.04
N ASN A 26 -11.84 3.09 -13.62
CA ASN A 26 -11.66 2.68 -15.03
C ASN A 26 -10.65 3.39 -15.94
N GLN A 27 -9.56 2.63 -16.17
CA GLN A 27 -8.88 2.29 -17.44
C GLN A 27 -8.08 3.36 -18.21
N GLY A 28 -6.84 2.98 -18.56
CA GLY A 28 -6.00 3.65 -19.57
C GLY A 28 -4.51 3.35 -19.46
N MET A 29 -4.07 2.19 -19.97
CA MET A 29 -2.67 1.76 -20.06
C MET A 29 -1.91 2.39 -21.26
N THR A 30 -0.73 2.95 -20.99
CA THR A 30 0.50 3.10 -21.83
C THR A 30 0.54 4.11 -23.01
N PRO A 31 1.75 4.63 -23.38
CA PRO A 31 2.79 3.86 -24.08
C PRO A 31 4.21 3.92 -23.49
N THR A 32 4.97 2.88 -23.83
CA THR A 32 6.40 2.57 -23.65
C THR A 32 7.40 3.66 -24.11
N PRO A 33 8.63 3.68 -23.58
CA PRO A 33 9.80 3.88 -24.45
C PRO A 33 10.95 2.85 -24.24
N THR A 34 11.35 2.30 -25.39
CA THR A 34 12.60 1.68 -25.85
C THR A 34 13.78 1.50 -24.87
N ASN A 35 14.23 0.25 -24.79
CA ASN A 35 15.44 -0.22 -24.13
C ASN A 35 16.69 0.08 -24.99
N THR A 36 17.63 0.87 -24.45
CA THR A 36 19.03 0.87 -24.92
C THR A 36 19.80 -0.25 -24.22
N THR A 37 20.55 -0.99 -25.04
CA THR A 37 21.51 -2.04 -24.70
C THR A 37 22.37 -1.74 -23.49
N ASN A 38 22.47 -2.68 -22.55
CA ASN A 38 23.68 -2.87 -21.76
C ASN A 38 23.89 -4.37 -21.45
N THR A 39 24.91 -4.91 -22.10
CA THR A 39 25.60 -6.14 -21.75
C THR A 39 26.51 -5.89 -20.54
N SER A 40 26.42 -6.71 -19.50
CA SER A 40 27.60 -7.08 -18.71
C SER A 40 27.36 -8.34 -17.86
N ASN A 41 28.34 -9.25 -17.99
CA ASN A 41 28.60 -10.42 -17.18
C ASN A 41 28.80 -10.09 -15.69
N THR A 42 28.47 -11.04 -14.81
CA THR A 42 29.35 -11.67 -13.79
C THR A 42 28.46 -12.54 -12.88
N ALA A 43 28.64 -13.86 -12.83
CA ALA A 43 29.63 -14.61 -12.04
C ALA A 43 29.20 -14.85 -10.57
N THR A 44 29.20 -16.14 -10.24
CA THR A 44 29.54 -16.76 -8.94
C THR A 44 28.61 -16.59 -7.73
N GLY A 45 27.90 -17.68 -7.45
CA GLY A 45 28.04 -18.46 -6.21
C GLY A 45 27.67 -17.79 -4.90
N LEU A 46 26.45 -18.05 -4.41
CA LEU A 46 26.14 -18.02 -2.99
C LEU A 46 25.36 -19.28 -2.59
N ASN A 47 25.85 -19.89 -1.52
CA ASN A 47 25.48 -21.20 -1.00
C ASN A 47 24.00 -21.29 -0.62
N ASN A 48 23.33 -22.33 -1.13
CA ASN A 48 22.00 -22.75 -0.69
C ASN A 48 22.06 -23.17 0.78
N SER A 49 21.68 -22.25 1.67
CA SER A 49 21.33 -22.55 3.05
C SER A 49 19.80 -22.59 3.10
N THR A 50 19.22 -23.78 3.03
CA THR A 50 17.79 -24.01 3.20
C THR A 50 17.38 -23.53 4.59
N ILE A 51 16.71 -22.38 4.66
CA ILE A 51 16.11 -21.87 5.90
C ILE A 51 14.94 -22.78 6.25
N ASP A 52 15.02 -23.44 7.41
CA ASP A 52 13.98 -24.32 7.90
C ASP A 52 12.77 -23.50 8.40
N LEU A 53 11.62 -23.68 7.74
CA LEU A 53 10.41 -22.88 7.90
C LEU A 53 9.52 -23.26 9.08
N ASN A 54 10.02 -24.02 10.07
CA ASN A 54 9.19 -24.30 11.24
C ASN A 54 9.98 -24.12 12.53
N ASP A 55 9.62 -23.04 13.21
CA ASP A 55 9.93 -22.88 14.61
C ASP A 55 8.65 -22.72 15.43
N PHE A 56 8.67 -23.44 16.54
CA PHE A 56 7.80 -23.52 17.71
C PHE A 56 6.42 -24.19 17.75
N THR A 57 6.30 -24.82 18.91
CA THR A 57 5.47 -25.90 19.44
C THR A 57 4.24 -25.38 20.19
N GLY A 58 3.15 -26.15 20.14
CA GLY A 58 1.97 -25.99 20.98
C GLY A 58 1.58 -27.32 21.58
N ASN A 59 2.19 -27.63 22.73
CA ASN A 59 1.89 -28.79 23.55
C ASN A 59 0.54 -28.57 24.27
N THR A 60 -0.39 -29.52 24.16
CA THR A 60 -1.51 -29.64 25.11
C THR A 60 -1.79 -31.10 25.37
N THR A 61 -1.26 -31.58 26.49
CA THR A 61 -1.61 -32.82 27.18
C THR A 61 -2.92 -32.66 27.95
N ILE A 62 -3.83 -33.64 27.87
CA ILE A 62 -4.89 -33.88 28.87
C ILE A 62 -4.99 -35.42 29.11
N PRO A 63 -5.29 -35.89 30.33
CA PRO A 63 -4.75 -37.14 30.88
C PRO A 63 -5.66 -38.37 30.74
N THR A 64 -5.04 -39.50 31.05
CA THR A 64 -5.51 -40.88 31.04
C THR A 64 -6.65 -41.19 32.02
N THR A 65 -7.58 -42.06 31.59
CA THR A 65 -8.26 -43.01 32.48
C THR A 65 -8.43 -44.39 31.80
N ASN A 66 -7.92 -45.39 32.51
CA ASN A 66 -8.12 -46.85 32.47
C ASN A 66 -9.61 -47.25 32.59
N THR A 67 -10.18 -48.41 32.20
CA THR A 67 -9.85 -49.63 31.44
C THR A 67 -11.21 -50.30 31.15
N THR A 68 -11.38 -51.01 30.03
CA THR A 68 -11.97 -52.38 30.03
C THR A 68 -11.74 -53.06 28.69
N ASN A 69 -11.14 -54.25 28.75
CA ASN A 69 -10.94 -55.16 27.63
C ASN A 69 -12.29 -55.68 27.12
N ASN A 70 -12.48 -55.62 25.80
CA ASN A 70 -13.34 -56.57 25.11
C ASN A 70 -12.73 -56.90 23.75
N THR A 71 -12.16 -58.11 23.66
CA THR A 71 -11.64 -58.70 22.44
C THR A 71 -12.81 -58.93 21.48
N THR A 72 -12.93 -58.07 20.47
CA THR A 72 -13.88 -58.25 19.36
C THR A 72 -13.16 -57.89 18.07
N THR A 73 -12.94 -58.92 17.25
CA THR A 73 -12.72 -58.93 15.79
C THR A 73 -12.23 -57.61 15.16
N ASN A 74 -10.95 -57.59 14.76
CA ASN A 74 -10.35 -56.54 13.94
C ASN A 74 -11.02 -56.43 12.57
N THR A 75 -12.16 -55.74 12.51
CA THR A 75 -12.51 -54.89 11.38
C THR A 75 -11.95 -53.53 11.69
N THR A 76 -10.77 -53.21 11.13
CA THR A 76 -10.20 -51.86 11.11
C THR A 76 -11.29 -50.90 10.69
N THR A 77 -11.87 -50.18 11.66
CA THR A 77 -12.79 -49.10 11.34
C THR A 77 -11.94 -48.09 10.62
N ILE A 78 -12.08 -48.01 9.29
CA ILE A 78 -11.44 -47.00 8.47
C ILE A 78 -11.92 -45.68 9.05
N GLY A 79 -11.08 -45.05 9.89
CA GLY A 79 -11.39 -43.76 10.50
C GLY A 79 -11.86 -42.84 9.38
N THR A 80 -13.01 -42.19 9.58
CA THR A 80 -13.68 -41.41 8.54
C THR A 80 -12.68 -40.44 7.91
N LYS A 81 -12.32 -40.68 6.64
CA LYS A 81 -11.32 -39.88 5.94
C LYS A 81 -11.82 -38.44 5.79
N SER A 82 -11.06 -37.46 6.25
CA SER A 82 -11.44 -36.04 6.19
C SER A 82 -10.26 -35.19 5.73
N LEU A 83 -10.58 -34.15 4.95
CA LEU A 83 -9.65 -33.09 4.58
C LEU A 83 -10.48 -31.82 4.42
N ALA A 84 -10.08 -30.75 5.09
CA ALA A 84 -10.74 -29.45 4.98
C ALA A 84 -9.71 -28.33 5.06
N ILE A 85 -10.01 -27.22 4.39
CA ILE A 85 -9.30 -25.95 4.54
C ILE A 85 -10.10 -25.12 5.54
N THR A 86 -9.46 -24.67 6.62
CA THR A 86 -10.10 -23.85 7.66
C THR A 86 -9.87 -22.36 7.43
N SER A 87 -8.74 -22.00 6.82
CA SER A 87 -8.41 -20.62 6.44
C SER A 87 -7.38 -20.60 5.30
N PRO A 88 -7.45 -19.63 4.37
CA PRO A 88 -8.55 -18.67 4.18
C PRO A 88 -9.79 -19.32 3.56
N LYS A 89 -10.96 -18.71 3.79
CA LYS A 89 -12.22 -19.15 3.17
C LYS A 89 -12.17 -18.90 1.65
N ASN A 90 -12.90 -19.70 0.89
CA ASN A 90 -13.00 -19.50 -0.56
C ASN A 90 -13.55 -18.10 -0.89
N GLY A 91 -12.88 -17.39 -1.80
CA GLY A 91 -13.19 -16.01 -2.19
C GLY A 91 -12.63 -14.94 -1.23
N THR A 92 -11.79 -15.31 -0.25
CA THR A 92 -11.14 -14.31 0.61
C THR A 92 -10.22 -13.42 -0.22
N VAL A 93 -10.31 -12.11 0.00
CA VAL A 93 -9.30 -11.16 -0.46
C VAL A 93 -8.25 -11.04 0.64
N VAL A 94 -7.01 -11.44 0.33
CA VAL A 94 -5.88 -11.30 1.24
C VAL A 94 -5.13 -10.03 0.86
N VAL A 95 -5.30 -9.02 1.71
CA VAL A 95 -4.62 -7.72 1.63
C VAL A 95 -3.36 -7.81 2.49
N ALA A 96 -2.21 -7.56 1.87
CA ALA A 96 -0.84 -7.78 2.36
C ALA A 96 -0.61 -7.82 3.89
N ASP A 97 -0.72 -9.01 4.47
CA ASP A 97 0.17 -9.52 5.52
C ASP A 97 1.04 -10.61 4.87
N ASN A 98 2.14 -10.23 4.23
CA ASN A 98 3.11 -11.17 3.64
C ASN A 98 4.18 -11.50 4.70
N PRO A 99 4.30 -12.77 5.19
CA PRO A 99 3.62 -13.98 4.73
C PRO A 99 2.28 -14.29 5.44
N PHE A 100 1.39 -15.02 4.76
CA PHE A 100 0.16 -15.60 5.35
C PHE A 100 0.19 -17.13 5.31
N ASN A 101 -0.82 -17.79 5.90
CA ASN A 101 -0.91 -19.24 5.93
C ASN A 101 -2.23 -19.75 5.33
N VAL A 102 -2.14 -20.81 4.52
CA VAL A 102 -3.27 -21.71 4.24
C VAL A 102 -3.21 -22.85 5.25
N THR A 103 -4.31 -23.09 5.94
CA THR A 103 -4.40 -24.06 7.06
C THR A 103 -5.65 -24.90 6.96
N GLY A 104 -5.63 -26.05 7.60
CA GLY A 104 -6.78 -26.94 7.61
C GLY A 104 -6.65 -28.12 8.55
N THR A 105 -7.67 -28.97 8.49
CA THR A 105 -7.76 -30.21 9.26
C THR A 105 -7.73 -31.42 8.33
N VAL A 106 -7.30 -32.56 8.84
CA VAL A 106 -7.24 -33.84 8.13
C VAL A 106 -7.43 -34.99 9.12
N SER A 107 -7.91 -36.14 8.68
CA SER A 107 -7.97 -37.32 9.54
C SER A 107 -6.57 -37.92 9.75
N SER A 108 -6.34 -38.49 10.93
CA SER A 108 -5.02 -38.95 11.40
C SER A 108 -4.38 -40.07 10.59
N ASN A 109 -5.13 -40.72 9.70
CA ASN A 109 -4.65 -41.74 8.77
C ASN A 109 -4.14 -41.17 7.44
N ALA A 110 -4.02 -39.84 7.30
CA ALA A 110 -3.29 -39.23 6.19
C ALA A 110 -1.78 -39.39 6.40
N GLU A 111 -1.07 -39.85 5.39
CA GLU A 111 0.38 -40.06 5.40
C GLU A 111 1.14 -38.88 4.80
N LYS A 112 0.51 -38.17 3.88
CA LYS A 112 1.15 -37.13 3.07
C LYS A 112 0.14 -36.10 2.61
N ILE A 113 0.54 -34.83 2.61
CA ILE A 113 -0.20 -33.73 2.02
C ILE A 113 0.66 -33.04 0.98
N VAL A 114 0.11 -32.85 -0.21
CA VAL A 114 0.70 -32.07 -1.30
C VAL A 114 -0.18 -30.85 -1.55
N VAL A 115 0.44 -29.68 -1.63
CA VAL A 115 -0.22 -28.41 -1.96
C VAL A 115 0.24 -28.00 -3.35
N THR A 116 -0.71 -27.73 -4.25
CA THR A 116 -0.44 -27.14 -5.56
C THR A 116 -1.09 -25.76 -5.61
N VAL A 117 -0.30 -24.75 -5.96
CA VAL A 117 -0.74 -23.37 -6.13
C VAL A 117 -0.85 -23.07 -7.61
N TYR A 118 -2.01 -22.59 -8.03
CA TYR A 118 -2.24 -22.08 -9.37
C TYR A 118 -2.41 -20.56 -9.32
N GLY A 119 -1.78 -19.85 -10.26
CA GLY A 119 -1.96 -18.42 -10.49
C GLY A 119 -2.67 -18.17 -11.80
N THR A 120 -3.50 -17.12 -11.86
CA THR A 120 -4.13 -16.64 -13.11
C THR A 120 -3.58 -15.28 -13.50
N GLY A 121 -3.19 -15.11 -14.77
CA GLY A 121 -2.87 -13.80 -15.34
C GLY A 121 -3.90 -13.39 -16.41
N SER A 122 -4.17 -12.09 -16.54
CA SER A 122 -4.66 -11.52 -17.80
C SER A 122 -3.44 -11.19 -18.65
N TRP A 123 -3.30 -11.86 -19.79
CA TRP A 123 -2.52 -11.30 -20.89
C TRP A 123 -3.35 -10.15 -21.48
N ASP A 124 -2.78 -8.94 -21.43
CA ASP A 124 -3.03 -7.82 -22.34
C ASP A 124 -4.39 -7.70 -23.07
N GLY A 125 -5.48 -7.49 -22.33
CA GLY A 125 -6.59 -6.63 -22.79
C GLY A 125 -7.35 -7.04 -24.07
N LEU A 126 -7.27 -8.27 -24.55
CA LEU A 126 -8.06 -8.77 -25.67
C LEU A 126 -8.72 -10.10 -25.28
N ASP A 127 -10.02 -10.07 -25.00
CA ASP A 127 -10.97 -11.18 -24.78
C ASP A 127 -10.38 -12.61 -24.92
N SER A 128 -9.53 -13.02 -23.97
CA SER A 128 -8.86 -14.32 -23.98
C SER A 128 -9.10 -15.06 -22.65
N PRO A 129 -9.29 -16.39 -22.69
CA PRO A 129 -9.66 -17.18 -21.52
C PRO A 129 -8.57 -17.09 -20.45
N SER A 130 -8.98 -16.85 -19.20
CA SER A 130 -8.09 -16.90 -18.04
C SER A 130 -7.31 -18.22 -18.04
N TYR A 131 -5.99 -18.17 -18.22
CA TYR A 131 -5.17 -19.37 -18.08
C TYR A 131 -4.74 -19.53 -16.62
N GLU A 132 -4.84 -20.75 -16.11
CA GLU A 132 -4.24 -21.14 -14.83
C GLU A 132 -2.85 -21.74 -15.11
N ARG A 133 -1.81 -21.27 -14.40
CA ARG A 133 -0.48 -21.89 -14.41
C ARG A 133 -0.08 -22.33 -13.01
N VAL A 134 0.69 -23.40 -12.91
CA VAL A 134 1.23 -23.88 -11.62
C VAL A 134 2.34 -22.93 -11.17
N VAL A 135 2.19 -22.37 -9.98
CA VAL A 135 3.14 -21.48 -9.30
C VAL A 135 4.04 -22.29 -8.37
N ASP A 136 3.45 -23.21 -7.61
CA ASP A 136 4.17 -24.09 -6.71
C ASP A 136 3.50 -25.47 -6.63
N THR A 137 4.30 -26.49 -6.36
CA THR A 137 3.83 -27.80 -5.93
C THR A 137 4.75 -28.30 -4.84
N TYR A 138 4.21 -28.37 -3.62
CA TYR A 138 4.99 -28.61 -2.42
C TYR A 138 4.40 -29.74 -1.58
N THR A 139 5.25 -30.70 -1.18
CA THR A 139 4.87 -31.73 -0.21
C THR A 139 5.20 -31.24 1.20
N LEU A 140 4.23 -31.25 2.11
CA LEU A 140 4.45 -30.78 3.49
C LEU A 140 5.41 -31.70 4.24
N THR A 141 6.70 -31.37 4.23
CA THR A 141 7.78 -32.23 4.75
C THR A 141 7.74 -32.47 6.25
N LYS A 142 7.07 -31.59 7.01
CA LYS A 142 6.89 -31.74 8.47
C LYS A 142 5.57 -32.38 8.88
N PHE A 143 4.67 -32.64 7.94
CA PHE A 143 3.43 -33.37 8.22
C PHE A 143 3.75 -34.85 8.44
N LYS A 144 3.19 -35.44 9.49
CA LYS A 144 3.45 -36.83 9.89
C LYS A 144 2.13 -37.60 10.04
N LEU A 145 2.19 -38.91 9.82
CA LEU A 145 1.07 -39.79 10.14
C LEU A 145 0.65 -39.57 11.60
N GLY A 146 -0.65 -39.39 11.82
CA GLY A 146 -1.22 -39.02 13.13
C GLY A 146 -1.58 -37.54 13.25
N ASP A 147 -0.97 -36.65 12.47
CA ASP A 147 -1.30 -35.23 12.49
C ASP A 147 -2.76 -35.02 12.03
N THR A 148 -3.46 -34.11 12.71
CA THR A 148 -4.86 -33.79 12.42
C THR A 148 -5.05 -32.38 11.85
N THR A 149 -3.96 -31.61 11.77
CA THR A 149 -3.93 -30.26 11.23
C THR A 149 -2.74 -30.09 10.30
N TRP A 150 -2.84 -29.17 9.36
CA TRP A 150 -1.77 -28.87 8.42
C TRP A 150 -1.69 -27.37 8.14
N ARG A 151 -0.51 -26.92 7.72
CA ARG A 151 -0.21 -25.52 7.40
C ARG A 151 0.73 -25.44 6.21
N TYR A 152 0.45 -24.49 5.32
CA TYR A 152 1.29 -24.11 4.21
C TYR A 152 1.51 -22.59 4.24
N GLY A 153 2.77 -22.18 4.36
CA GLY A 153 3.16 -20.77 4.38
C GLY A 153 3.20 -20.20 2.96
N VAL A 154 2.59 -19.04 2.76
CA VAL A 154 2.50 -18.38 1.46
C VAL A 154 3.12 -17.00 1.55
N GLY A 155 3.94 -16.65 0.57
CA GLY A 155 4.61 -15.36 0.55
C GLY A 155 5.67 -15.25 -0.52
N GLU A 156 5.93 -14.02 -0.95
CA GLU A 156 6.90 -13.70 -2.01
C GLU A 156 8.30 -14.27 -1.71
N LYS A 157 8.73 -14.17 -0.44
CA LYS A 157 10.03 -14.70 0.00
C LYS A 157 10.17 -16.22 -0.17
N TYR A 158 9.06 -16.94 -0.34
CA TYR A 158 9.04 -18.37 -0.61
C TYR A 158 8.97 -18.68 -2.11
N GLY A 159 8.77 -17.68 -2.97
CA GLY A 159 8.61 -17.88 -4.42
C GLY A 159 7.36 -18.65 -4.81
N ASN A 160 6.38 -18.79 -3.89
CA ASN A 160 5.22 -19.67 -4.06
C ASN A 160 3.89 -18.92 -4.27
N ILE A 161 3.98 -17.63 -4.59
CA ILE A 161 2.86 -16.78 -4.96
C ILE A 161 3.33 -15.74 -5.99
N GLU A 162 2.43 -15.34 -6.89
CA GLU A 162 2.73 -14.34 -7.91
C GLU A 162 2.50 -12.93 -7.40
N VAL A 163 3.40 -12.03 -7.80
CA VAL A 163 3.46 -10.65 -7.33
C VAL A 163 3.16 -9.67 -8.46
N GLY A 164 2.34 -8.65 -8.20
CA GLY A 164 1.94 -7.63 -9.18
C GLY A 164 0.44 -7.33 -9.15
N GLY A 165 0.04 -6.23 -8.49
CA GLY A 165 -1.35 -5.79 -8.41
C GLY A 165 -2.27 -6.77 -7.69
N THR A 166 -3.40 -7.11 -8.33
CA THR A 166 -4.40 -8.07 -7.83
C THR A 166 -4.34 -9.36 -8.65
N SER A 167 -4.03 -10.48 -8.00
CA SER A 167 -3.86 -11.78 -8.64
C SER A 167 -4.69 -12.86 -7.95
N ASN A 168 -5.46 -13.63 -8.73
CA ASN A 168 -6.22 -14.74 -8.20
C ASN A 168 -5.36 -16.00 -8.13
N HIS A 169 -5.45 -16.69 -7.01
CA HIS A 169 -4.73 -17.92 -6.75
C HIS A 169 -5.70 -19.01 -6.30
N ARG A 170 -5.51 -20.22 -6.83
CA ARG A 170 -6.25 -21.42 -6.41
C ARG A 170 -5.28 -22.36 -5.72
N PHE A 171 -5.56 -22.67 -4.46
CA PHE A 171 -4.79 -23.63 -3.68
C PHE A 171 -5.51 -24.97 -3.71
N VAL A 172 -4.85 -26.01 -4.20
CA VAL A 172 -5.36 -27.38 -4.25
C VAL A 172 -4.56 -28.24 -3.29
N ILE A 173 -5.23 -28.79 -2.28
CA ILE A 173 -4.62 -29.57 -1.22
C ILE A 173 -5.03 -31.00 -1.44
N LYS A 174 -4.06 -31.89 -1.62
CA LYS A 174 -4.28 -33.33 -1.83
C LYS A 174 -3.66 -34.13 -0.69
N ALA A 175 -4.50 -34.82 0.07
CA ALA A 175 -4.08 -35.76 1.10
C ALA A 175 -4.05 -37.20 0.54
N PHE A 176 -3.02 -37.96 0.92
CA PHE A 176 -2.85 -39.37 0.60
C PHE A 176 -2.97 -40.19 1.89
N TYR A 177 -3.73 -41.28 1.85
CA TYR A 177 -4.05 -42.10 3.01
C TYR A 177 -3.37 -43.47 2.95
N THR A 178 -3.23 -44.10 4.11
CA THR A 178 -2.60 -45.42 4.29
C THR A 178 -3.19 -46.54 3.43
N ASP A 179 -4.45 -46.41 3.00
CA ASP A 179 -5.13 -47.37 2.12
C ASP A 179 -4.91 -47.09 0.62
N GLY A 180 -4.02 -46.16 0.28
CA GLY A 180 -3.72 -45.73 -1.08
C GLY A 180 -4.73 -44.74 -1.68
N THR A 181 -5.80 -44.39 -0.96
CA THR A 181 -6.81 -43.44 -1.44
C THR A 181 -6.33 -41.99 -1.26
N THR A 182 -7.04 -41.04 -1.89
CA THR A 182 -6.74 -39.61 -1.76
C THR A 182 -8.00 -38.78 -1.54
N LYS A 183 -7.85 -37.61 -0.90
CA LYS A 183 -8.88 -36.56 -0.85
C LYS A 183 -8.29 -35.24 -1.29
N THR A 184 -9.13 -34.42 -1.90
CA THR A 184 -8.76 -33.08 -2.35
C THR A 184 -9.68 -32.04 -1.71
N ALA A 185 -9.11 -30.90 -1.32
CA ALA A 185 -9.83 -29.69 -0.95
C ALA A 185 -9.21 -28.50 -1.68
N GLU A 186 -10.00 -27.48 -1.99
CA GLU A 186 -9.48 -26.27 -2.64
C GLU A 186 -10.07 -24.99 -2.07
N THR A 187 -9.31 -23.91 -2.19
CA THR A 187 -9.75 -22.54 -1.88
C THR A 187 -9.19 -21.58 -2.92
N LYS A 188 -10.01 -20.64 -3.36
CA LYS A 188 -9.58 -19.52 -4.21
C LYS A 188 -9.40 -18.28 -3.35
N VAL A 189 -8.30 -17.58 -3.57
CA VAL A 189 -7.94 -16.36 -2.87
C VAL A 189 -7.59 -15.31 -3.89
N THR A 190 -8.10 -14.10 -3.71
CA THR A 190 -7.60 -12.93 -4.41
C THR A 190 -6.48 -12.35 -3.56
N TYR A 191 -5.25 -12.46 -4.02
CA TYR A 191 -4.10 -11.83 -3.39
C TYR A 191 -3.95 -10.44 -3.97
N THR A 192 -3.97 -9.43 -3.11
CA THR A 192 -3.79 -8.04 -3.55
C THR A 192 -2.76 -7.38 -2.65
N TYR A 193 -1.86 -6.63 -3.29
CA TYR A 193 -1.13 -5.62 -2.57
C TYR A 193 -2.12 -4.49 -2.28
N GLU A 194 -2.12 -3.93 -1.07
CA GLU A 194 -2.49 -2.51 -1.03
C GLU A 194 -1.43 -1.83 -1.90
N THR A 195 -1.80 -1.47 -3.13
CA THR A 195 -0.95 -0.59 -3.93
C THR A 195 -1.04 0.75 -3.25
N ALA A 196 -0.15 0.93 -2.29
CA ALA A 196 0.06 2.17 -1.60
C ALA A 196 0.72 3.12 -2.59
N GLU A 197 -0.09 4.01 -3.14
CA GLU A 197 0.37 5.05 -4.04
C GLU A 197 0.81 6.26 -3.23
N MET A 198 1.82 6.98 -3.72
CA MET A 198 2.05 8.34 -3.26
C MET A 198 0.97 9.22 -3.86
N GLY A 199 -0.08 9.47 -3.09
CA GLY A 199 -1.28 10.12 -3.54
C GLY A 199 -1.40 11.54 -3.02
N LYS A 200 -1.93 12.43 -3.86
CA LYS A 200 -2.07 13.86 -3.58
C LYS A 200 -0.81 14.59 -3.09
N PRO A 201 0.41 14.34 -3.61
CA PRO A 201 1.40 15.41 -3.70
C PRO A 201 0.86 16.65 -4.43
N VAL A 202 0.57 17.70 -3.67
CA VAL A 202 0.20 19.03 -4.18
C VAL A 202 1.39 19.96 -3.98
N ILE A 203 1.82 20.65 -5.03
CA ILE A 203 2.96 21.57 -5.05
C ILE A 203 2.49 23.01 -5.26
N TYR A 204 2.77 23.87 -4.30
CA TYR A 204 2.58 25.32 -4.36
C TYR A 204 3.90 26.02 -4.63
N LEU A 205 3.85 27.10 -5.43
CA LEU A 205 5.02 27.91 -5.79
C LEU A 205 4.76 29.36 -5.36
N TYR A 206 5.60 29.89 -4.46
CA TYR A 206 5.49 31.25 -3.94
C TYR A 206 6.77 32.05 -4.23
N PRO A 207 6.99 32.50 -5.47
CA PRO A 207 8.12 33.37 -5.79
C PRO A 207 7.93 34.77 -5.20
N THR A 208 9.00 35.55 -5.08
CA THR A 208 8.93 36.94 -4.57
C THR A 208 8.37 37.91 -5.61
N THR A 209 8.46 37.56 -6.89
CA THR A 209 7.87 38.29 -8.03
C THR A 209 7.33 37.27 -9.04
N THR A 210 6.36 37.68 -9.86
CA THR A 210 5.83 36.78 -10.90
C THR A 210 6.93 36.39 -11.87
N GLN A 211 7.16 35.08 -12.02
CA GLN A 211 8.28 34.56 -12.81
C GLN A 211 7.95 33.22 -13.46
N ALA A 212 8.71 32.86 -14.50
CA ALA A 212 8.65 31.53 -15.08
C ALA A 212 9.33 30.51 -14.16
N VAL A 213 8.68 29.36 -13.95
CA VAL A 213 9.18 28.26 -13.12
C VAL A 213 9.02 26.94 -13.87
N SER A 214 10.09 26.14 -13.87
CA SER A 214 10.08 24.74 -14.29
C SER A 214 10.08 23.84 -13.07
N VAL A 215 9.20 22.84 -13.05
CA VAL A 215 9.06 21.87 -11.95
C VAL A 215 9.05 20.46 -12.52
N ASN A 216 9.87 19.56 -11.98
CA ASN A 216 9.91 18.17 -12.39
C ASN A 216 9.98 17.25 -11.16
N VAL A 217 9.17 16.21 -11.15
CA VAL A 217 9.17 15.17 -10.11
C VAL A 217 9.38 13.81 -10.76
N LYS A 218 10.20 12.96 -10.15
CA LYS A 218 10.58 11.65 -10.72
C LYS A 218 10.44 10.51 -9.73
N PRO A 219 9.20 10.09 -9.37
CA PRO A 219 8.98 8.91 -8.53
C PRO A 219 9.74 7.69 -9.05
N THR A 220 10.33 6.88 -8.16
CA THR A 220 11.17 5.74 -8.56
C THR A 220 10.44 4.64 -9.34
N SER A 221 9.11 4.64 -9.30
CA SER A 221 8.26 3.75 -10.11
C SER A 221 7.27 4.52 -10.99
N GLY A 222 7.57 5.77 -11.32
CA GLY A 222 6.82 6.56 -12.28
C GLY A 222 5.59 7.28 -11.71
N ILE A 223 5.06 8.18 -12.55
CA ILE A 223 3.86 8.97 -12.30
C ILE A 223 2.66 8.21 -12.87
N SER A 224 1.61 8.05 -12.08
CA SER A 224 0.34 7.45 -12.50
C SER A 224 -0.67 8.51 -12.94
N TYR A 225 -0.63 9.69 -12.31
CA TYR A 225 -1.51 10.80 -12.62
C TYR A 225 -0.82 12.14 -12.36
N SER A 226 -1.19 13.16 -13.14
CA SER A 226 -0.77 14.54 -12.87
C SER A 226 -1.77 15.54 -13.39
N GLU A 227 -1.91 16.65 -12.69
CA GLU A 227 -2.68 17.80 -13.16
C GLU A 227 -1.97 19.13 -12.80
N PRO A 228 -1.65 20.00 -13.77
CA PRO A 228 -1.74 19.79 -15.22
C PRO A 228 -0.99 18.51 -15.65
N VAL A 229 -1.25 18.01 -16.85
CA VAL A 229 -0.49 16.83 -17.34
C VAL A 229 0.99 17.19 -17.42
N ILE A 230 1.83 16.44 -16.72
CA ILE A 230 3.28 16.63 -16.72
C ILE A 230 3.88 16.16 -18.06
N SER A 231 4.81 16.93 -18.62
CA SER A 231 5.52 16.56 -19.84
C SER A 231 6.85 15.85 -19.53
N SER A 232 7.53 15.32 -20.56
CA SER A 232 8.86 14.71 -20.41
C SER A 232 9.92 15.66 -19.82
N VAL A 233 9.73 16.98 -19.95
CA VAL A 233 10.61 18.01 -19.37
C VAL A 233 10.07 18.59 -18.05
N GLY A 234 8.94 18.09 -17.55
CA GLY A 234 8.26 18.61 -16.36
C GLY A 234 7.12 19.59 -16.68
N TRP A 235 6.63 20.28 -15.66
CA TRP A 235 5.72 21.41 -15.80
C TRP A 235 6.48 22.70 -16.05
N GLN A 236 5.89 23.58 -16.85
CA GLN A 236 6.39 24.92 -17.09
C GLN A 236 5.23 25.90 -16.91
N VAL A 237 5.34 26.74 -15.89
CA VAL A 237 4.30 27.67 -15.48
C VAL A 237 4.88 29.05 -15.20
N THR A 238 4.05 30.08 -15.30
CA THR A 238 4.30 31.36 -14.68
C THR A 238 3.67 31.35 -13.28
N ALA A 239 4.49 31.44 -12.24
CA ALA A 239 4.05 31.46 -10.85
C ALA A 239 4.01 32.89 -10.32
N SER A 240 2.96 33.24 -9.59
CA SER A 240 2.80 34.54 -8.93
C SER A 240 2.97 34.44 -7.41
N PRO A 241 3.33 35.53 -6.72
CA PRO A 241 3.60 35.50 -5.27
C PRO A 241 2.43 35.02 -4.40
N ASP A 242 1.20 35.11 -4.89
CA ASP A 242 -0.01 34.63 -4.23
C ASP A 242 -0.24 33.11 -4.37
N GLY A 243 0.64 32.40 -5.09
CA GLY A 243 0.53 30.97 -5.39
C GLY A 243 -0.20 30.65 -6.70
N THR A 244 -0.74 31.66 -7.40
CA THR A 244 -1.44 31.45 -8.67
C THR A 244 -0.45 31.02 -9.75
N LEU A 245 -0.78 29.92 -10.45
CA LEU A 245 0.03 29.39 -11.55
C LEU A 245 -0.71 29.57 -12.87
N VAL A 246 0.00 29.95 -13.93
CA VAL A 246 -0.54 30.03 -15.29
C VAL A 246 0.30 29.13 -16.19
N ASP A 247 -0.33 28.18 -16.87
CA ASP A 247 0.38 27.34 -17.83
C ASP A 247 0.60 28.06 -19.18
N ARG A 248 1.34 27.43 -20.10
CA ARG A 248 1.63 28.00 -21.43
C ARG A 248 0.38 28.24 -22.29
N ALA A 249 -0.73 27.55 -22.00
CA ALA A 249 -2.00 27.74 -22.69
C ALA A 249 -2.85 28.87 -22.06
N GLY A 250 -2.35 29.52 -21.00
CA GLY A 250 -3.04 30.57 -20.28
C GLY A 250 -4.05 30.07 -19.26
N LYS A 251 -4.11 28.75 -18.98
CA LYS A 251 -5.01 28.21 -17.95
C LYS A 251 -4.42 28.46 -16.57
N VAL A 252 -5.30 28.88 -15.66
CA VAL A 252 -4.96 29.16 -14.27
C VAL A 252 -5.10 27.90 -13.42
N TRP A 253 -4.10 27.65 -12.58
CA TRP A 253 -4.03 26.52 -11.67
C TRP A 253 -3.69 26.99 -10.25
N PRO A 254 -4.36 26.45 -9.22
CA PRO A 254 -4.07 26.80 -7.83
C PRO A 254 -2.80 26.13 -7.29
N TYR A 255 -2.34 25.07 -7.95
CA TYR A 255 -1.17 24.25 -7.59
C TYR A 255 -0.86 23.27 -8.73
N LEU A 256 0.30 22.60 -8.66
CA LEU A 256 0.59 21.40 -9.44
C LEU A 256 0.26 20.16 -8.60
N PHE A 257 -0.18 19.09 -9.23
CA PHE A 257 -0.57 17.86 -8.55
C PHE A 257 -0.02 16.64 -9.29
N TRP A 258 0.44 15.64 -8.53
CA TRP A 258 0.79 14.33 -9.07
C TRP A 258 0.42 13.18 -8.13
N GLU A 259 0.29 11.99 -8.70
CA GLU A 259 0.28 10.70 -8.00
C GLU A 259 1.30 9.76 -8.66
N GLY A 260 1.85 8.83 -7.90
CA GLY A 260 2.81 7.89 -8.46
C GLY A 260 3.29 6.84 -7.47
N PHE A 261 4.21 6.01 -7.94
CA PHE A 261 4.69 4.86 -7.19
C PHE A 261 6.17 4.99 -6.85
N ALA A 262 6.56 4.33 -5.76
CA ALA A 262 7.96 4.20 -5.36
C ALA A 262 8.32 2.75 -5.08
N THR A 263 9.53 2.36 -5.48
CA THR A 263 10.14 1.09 -5.07
C THR A 263 10.64 1.18 -3.63
N ASN A 264 10.57 0.06 -2.90
CA ASN A 264 11.15 -0.08 -1.56
C ASN A 264 10.74 1.01 -0.57
N PHE A 265 9.49 1.49 -0.66
CA PHE A 265 8.97 2.47 0.29
C PHE A 265 8.85 1.83 1.67
N VAL A 266 9.49 2.43 2.68
CA VAL A 266 9.47 1.97 4.06
C VAL A 266 8.73 3.00 4.93
N THR A 267 7.68 2.55 5.60
CA THR A 267 6.96 3.34 6.60
C THR A 267 7.73 3.34 7.92
N PRO A 268 8.03 4.52 8.51
CA PRO A 268 8.63 4.58 9.85
C PRO A 268 7.74 3.91 10.91
N LYS A 269 8.39 3.36 11.93
CA LYS A 269 7.69 2.70 13.06
C LYS A 269 7.40 3.66 14.22
N GLU A 270 8.13 4.77 14.28
CA GLU A 270 7.82 5.88 15.17
C GLU A 270 6.68 6.72 14.60
N GLY A 271 5.93 7.41 15.45
CA GLY A 271 4.82 8.23 15.01
C GLY A 271 3.92 8.63 16.16
N PHE A 272 2.64 8.77 15.86
CA PHE A 272 1.62 9.24 16.77
C PHE A 272 0.41 8.33 16.69
N VAL A 273 -0.21 8.03 17.83
CA VAL A 273 -1.51 7.35 17.87
C VAL A 273 -2.56 8.37 18.26
N VAL A 274 -3.48 8.63 17.35
CA VAL A 274 -4.44 9.72 17.42
C VAL A 274 -5.86 9.15 17.44
N ALA A 275 -6.70 9.59 18.37
CA ALA A 275 -8.10 9.24 18.36
C ALA A 275 -8.81 9.90 17.17
N LYS A 276 -9.80 9.23 16.58
CA LYS A 276 -10.53 9.70 15.39
C LYS A 276 -11.00 11.15 15.49
N ASN A 277 -11.55 11.54 16.65
CA ASN A 277 -12.06 12.89 16.90
C ASN A 277 -10.97 13.96 17.04
N GLU A 278 -9.72 13.57 17.27
CA GLU A 278 -8.58 14.49 17.42
C GLU A 278 -7.75 14.62 16.12
N VAL A 279 -8.02 13.82 15.09
CA VAL A 279 -7.24 13.79 13.84
C VAL A 279 -7.10 15.18 13.19
N SER A 280 -8.19 15.95 13.13
CA SER A 280 -8.16 17.30 12.52
C SER A 280 -7.23 18.25 13.29
N LYS A 281 -7.39 18.31 14.61
CA LYS A 281 -6.55 19.14 15.51
C LYS A 281 -5.10 18.68 15.54
N PHE A 282 -4.87 17.37 15.45
CA PHE A 282 -3.53 16.81 15.32
C PHE A 282 -2.84 17.36 14.07
N PHE A 283 -3.50 17.33 12.91
CA PHE A 283 -2.92 17.89 11.69
C PHE A 283 -2.72 19.41 11.76
N ASP A 284 -3.62 20.16 12.41
CA ASP A 284 -3.39 21.60 12.64
C ASP A 284 -2.05 21.86 13.34
N LEU A 285 -1.75 21.10 14.39
CA LEU A 285 -0.52 21.26 15.17
C LEU A 285 0.71 20.77 14.39
N GLN A 286 0.69 19.53 13.90
CA GLN A 286 1.88 18.93 13.29
C GLN A 286 2.25 19.59 11.95
N LEU A 287 1.26 19.94 11.12
CA LEU A 287 1.54 20.56 9.83
C LEU A 287 2.01 22.01 9.98
N THR A 288 1.53 22.73 11.00
CA THR A 288 2.09 24.05 11.37
C THR A 288 3.55 23.90 11.78
N GLN A 289 3.87 22.91 12.63
CA GLN A 289 5.25 22.63 13.02
C GLN A 289 6.12 22.30 11.80
N LEU A 290 5.59 21.56 10.83
CA LEU A 290 6.30 21.20 9.59
C LEU A 290 6.35 22.33 8.55
N GLY A 291 5.77 23.50 8.85
CA GLY A 291 5.93 24.71 8.06
C GLY A 291 4.84 24.97 7.02
N LEU A 292 3.70 24.25 7.06
CA LEU A 292 2.54 24.58 6.24
C LEU A 292 1.79 25.80 6.81
N ASN A 293 1.20 26.60 5.93
CA ASN A 293 0.34 27.72 6.30
C ASN A 293 -1.14 27.29 6.42
N GLN A 294 -2.01 28.20 6.85
CA GLN A 294 -3.43 27.90 7.08
C GLN A 294 -4.16 27.39 5.83
N LYS A 295 -3.85 27.95 4.64
CA LYS A 295 -4.48 27.52 3.39
C LYS A 295 -4.06 26.10 3.04
N GLU A 296 -2.76 25.81 3.07
CA GLU A 296 -2.22 24.50 2.73
C GLU A 296 -2.70 23.42 3.72
N ILE A 297 -2.82 23.76 5.01
CA ILE A 297 -3.40 22.87 6.03
C ILE A 297 -4.87 22.60 5.76
N ALA A 298 -5.64 23.63 5.37
CA ALA A 298 -7.05 23.44 5.02
C ALA A 298 -7.20 22.51 3.81
N ASP A 299 -6.45 22.75 2.73
CA ASP A 299 -6.45 21.93 1.51
C ASP A 299 -6.01 20.48 1.84
N PHE A 300 -4.96 20.29 2.66
CA PHE A 300 -4.51 18.98 3.13
C PHE A 300 -5.62 18.23 3.88
N LYS A 301 -6.25 18.90 4.85
CA LYS A 301 -7.27 18.28 5.71
C LYS A 301 -8.54 17.94 4.94
N GLU A 302 -8.95 18.79 4.00
CA GLU A 302 -10.10 18.55 3.13
C GLU A 302 -9.97 17.19 2.44
N PHE A 303 -8.77 16.85 1.96
CA PHE A 303 -8.54 15.57 1.32
C PHE A 303 -8.34 14.41 2.32
N TRP A 304 -7.50 14.58 3.33
CA TRP A 304 -7.00 13.46 4.15
C TRP A 304 -7.88 13.12 5.36
N VAL A 305 -8.46 14.11 6.05
CA VAL A 305 -9.24 13.86 7.28
C VAL A 305 -10.46 12.96 7.04
N PRO A 306 -11.24 13.12 5.95
CA PRO A 306 -12.37 12.22 5.67
C PRO A 306 -12.00 10.75 5.50
N ARG A 307 -10.76 10.46 5.08
CA ARG A 307 -10.24 9.08 4.90
C ARG A 307 -9.86 8.42 6.22
N MET A 308 -9.73 9.22 7.28
CA MET A 308 -9.38 8.77 8.63
C MET A 308 -10.60 8.78 9.57
N GLN A 309 -11.74 8.24 9.11
CA GLN A 309 -13.00 8.21 9.88
C GLN A 309 -13.57 6.80 10.16
N THR A 310 -13.00 5.76 9.54
CA THR A 310 -13.49 4.37 9.60
C THR A 310 -13.05 3.59 10.84
N LYS A 311 -11.99 4.03 11.54
CA LYS A 311 -11.41 3.37 12.71
C LYS A 311 -11.41 4.31 13.92
N PRO A 312 -11.45 3.79 15.16
CA PRO A 312 -11.47 4.62 16.36
C PRO A 312 -10.14 5.34 16.64
N TYR A 313 -9.02 4.76 16.19
CA TYR A 313 -7.68 5.35 16.32
C TYR A 313 -6.92 5.25 15.01
N TYR A 314 -5.91 6.09 14.86
CA TYR A 314 -5.00 6.08 13.71
C TYR A 314 -3.56 6.20 14.19
N PHE A 315 -2.70 5.31 13.72
CA PHE A 315 -1.27 5.55 13.70
C PHE A 315 -0.96 6.51 12.55
N VAL A 316 -0.18 7.56 12.81
CA VAL A 316 0.26 8.53 11.83
C VAL A 316 1.77 8.72 11.96
N THR A 317 2.47 8.72 10.84
CA THR A 317 3.92 9.01 10.78
C THR A 317 4.22 9.90 9.59
N PHE A 318 5.21 10.76 9.72
CA PHE A 318 5.75 11.56 8.62
C PHE A 318 7.02 10.90 8.07
N ILE A 319 7.19 10.92 6.75
CA ILE A 319 8.39 10.39 6.10
C ILE A 319 9.47 11.48 6.17
N PRO A 320 10.68 11.19 6.69
CA PRO A 320 11.77 12.15 6.70
C PRO A 320 12.09 12.65 5.29
N GLN A 321 12.29 13.96 5.13
CA GLN A 321 12.44 14.60 3.82
C GLN A 321 13.59 14.01 2.98
N ASN A 322 14.72 13.68 3.60
CA ASN A 322 15.84 13.03 2.91
C ASN A 322 15.47 11.65 2.33
N ILE A 323 14.60 10.91 3.02
CA ILE A 323 14.08 9.63 2.55
C ILE A 323 13.03 9.85 1.46
N PHE A 324 12.09 10.78 1.66
CA PHE A 324 11.10 11.08 0.62
C PHE A 324 11.73 11.58 -0.68
N ASN A 325 12.83 12.35 -0.59
CA ASN A 325 13.61 12.78 -1.75
C ASN A 325 14.22 11.61 -2.55
N SER A 326 14.48 10.44 -1.93
CA SER A 326 14.96 9.27 -2.66
C SER A 326 13.82 8.52 -3.37
N TYR A 327 12.59 8.60 -2.84
CA TYR A 327 11.40 8.03 -3.46
C TYR A 327 10.85 8.86 -4.61
N ALA A 328 10.85 10.18 -4.46
CA ALA A 328 10.37 11.12 -5.47
C ALA A 328 11.24 12.40 -5.47
N PRO A 329 12.40 12.39 -6.14
CA PRO A 329 13.20 13.58 -6.37
C PRO A 329 12.36 14.70 -7.01
N LEU A 330 12.46 15.90 -6.45
CA LEU A 330 11.84 17.13 -6.95
C LEU A 330 12.93 18.09 -7.43
N THR A 331 12.78 18.64 -8.63
CA THR A 331 13.67 19.66 -9.18
C THR A 331 12.85 20.88 -9.57
N VAL A 332 13.29 22.06 -9.15
CA VAL A 332 12.62 23.34 -9.44
C VAL A 332 13.67 24.34 -9.94
N THR A 333 13.32 25.05 -11.02
CA THR A 333 14.16 26.10 -11.63
C THR A 333 13.32 27.37 -11.83
N PRO A 334 13.76 28.55 -11.36
CA PRO A 334 14.98 28.79 -10.59
C PRO A 334 14.98 28.07 -9.24
N VAL A 335 16.16 27.87 -8.66
CA VAL A 335 16.30 27.14 -7.39
C VAL A 335 15.58 27.92 -6.29
N PRO A 336 14.63 27.31 -5.57
CA PRO A 336 13.95 27.96 -4.45
C PRO A 336 14.90 28.20 -3.28
N ASP A 337 14.69 29.30 -2.57
CA ASP A 337 15.36 29.61 -1.30
C ASP A 337 14.87 28.68 -0.17
N THR A 338 13.59 28.28 -0.23
CA THR A 338 12.96 27.40 0.76
C THR A 338 12.20 26.27 0.06
N ILE A 339 12.42 25.02 0.48
CA ILE A 339 11.63 23.86 0.06
C ILE A 339 11.08 23.15 1.29
N ILE A 340 9.76 23.05 1.40
CA ILE A 340 9.04 22.36 2.47
C ILE A 340 8.32 21.16 1.85
N ARG A 341 8.68 19.93 2.21
CA ARG A 341 8.01 18.72 1.72
C ARG A 341 7.48 17.90 2.88
N VAL A 342 6.16 17.77 2.97
CA VAL A 342 5.48 17.01 4.03
C VAL A 342 4.77 15.82 3.42
N PHE A 343 5.33 14.63 3.61
CA PHE A 343 4.72 13.40 3.16
C PHE A 343 4.43 12.51 4.36
N PHE A 344 3.19 12.02 4.50
CA PHE A 344 2.80 11.20 5.64
C PHE A 344 2.26 9.82 5.23
N ASP A 345 2.24 8.93 6.21
CA ASP A 345 1.60 7.63 6.12
C ASP A 345 0.71 7.42 7.35
N TYR A 346 -0.33 6.59 7.22
CA TYR A 346 -1.25 6.31 8.30
C TYR A 346 -1.81 4.89 8.25
N LYS A 347 -2.18 4.37 9.42
CA LYS A 347 -2.86 3.08 9.55
C LYS A 347 -4.00 3.20 10.55
N GLY A 348 -5.19 2.75 10.17
CA GLY A 348 -6.33 2.66 11.09
C GLY A 348 -6.15 1.55 12.12
N LEU A 349 -6.56 1.81 13.36
CA LEU A 349 -6.38 0.93 14.52
C LEU A 349 -7.70 0.76 15.28
N ASP A 350 -8.01 -0.47 15.70
CA ASP A 350 -9.21 -0.76 16.51
C ASP A 350 -9.05 -0.37 17.99
N LYS A 351 -7.81 -0.26 18.45
CA LYS A 351 -7.44 0.16 19.82
C LYS A 351 -6.13 0.96 19.77
N PRO A 352 -5.86 1.85 20.74
CA PRO A 352 -4.59 2.57 20.76
C PRO A 352 -3.44 1.59 21.02
N VAL A 353 -2.29 1.88 20.45
CA VAL A 353 -1.04 1.11 20.63
C VAL A 353 0.07 2.03 21.12
N ILE A 354 1.05 1.48 21.80
CA ILE A 354 2.23 2.23 22.24
C ILE A 354 3.24 2.24 21.09
N VAL A 355 3.70 3.43 20.71
CA VAL A 355 4.73 3.63 19.69
C VAL A 355 5.78 4.60 20.22
N SER A 356 7.00 4.51 19.68
CA SER A 356 7.99 5.57 19.86
C SER A 356 7.45 6.85 19.23
N ILE A 357 7.47 7.95 19.98
CA ILE A 357 7.03 9.25 19.47
C ILE A 357 8.02 9.73 18.43
N GLN A 358 7.53 10.06 17.24
CA GLN A 358 8.36 10.66 16.20
C GLN A 358 8.77 12.09 16.60
N VAL A 359 10.07 12.39 16.49
CA VAL A 359 10.58 13.74 16.68
C VAL A 359 10.56 14.48 15.36
N LEU A 360 9.68 15.47 15.24
CA LEU A 360 9.60 16.32 14.05
C LEU A 360 10.68 17.40 14.08
N PRO A 361 11.19 17.83 12.90
CA PRO A 361 12.17 18.91 12.82
C PRO A 361 11.61 20.24 13.34
N ALA A 362 12.51 21.20 13.55
CA ALA A 362 12.11 22.58 13.81
C ALA A 362 11.38 23.17 12.60
N THR A 363 10.48 24.12 12.85
CA THR A 363 9.70 24.77 11.80
C THR A 363 10.61 25.52 10.83
N PRO A 364 10.56 25.21 9.53
CA PRO A 364 11.38 25.89 8.53
C PRO A 364 10.93 27.35 8.38
N SER A 365 11.88 28.25 8.17
CA SER A 365 11.59 29.64 7.81
C SER A 365 11.20 29.72 6.34
N ARG A 366 10.17 30.51 6.01
CA ARG A 366 9.75 30.79 4.63
C ARG A 366 10.43 32.06 4.14
N THR A 367 11.59 31.93 3.53
CA THR A 367 12.34 33.07 2.98
C THR A 367 12.44 32.95 1.47
N GLY A 368 12.35 34.09 0.76
CA GLY A 368 12.53 34.15 -0.69
C GLY A 368 11.52 33.30 -1.47
N PHE A 369 11.94 32.76 -2.61
CA PHE A 369 11.13 31.83 -3.38
C PHE A 369 10.91 30.54 -2.59
N THR A 370 9.67 30.31 -2.16
CA THR A 370 9.28 29.15 -1.36
C THR A 370 8.49 28.15 -2.19
N VAL A 371 8.86 26.88 -2.14
CA VAL A 371 8.10 25.75 -2.69
C VAL A 371 7.60 24.88 -1.55
N VAL A 372 6.31 24.55 -1.59
CA VAL A 372 5.67 23.68 -0.60
C VAL A 372 5.07 22.50 -1.32
N GLU A 373 5.39 21.29 -0.87
CA GLU A 373 4.71 20.07 -1.31
C GLU A 373 4.15 19.35 -0.10
N TRP A 374 2.90 18.90 -0.17
CA TRP A 374 2.38 17.93 0.79
C TRP A 374 1.67 16.79 0.10
N GLY A 375 1.69 15.59 0.69
CA GLY A 375 1.02 14.41 0.18
C GLY A 375 1.01 13.28 1.20
N GLY A 376 0.51 12.12 0.82
CA GLY A 376 0.52 10.96 1.70
C GLY A 376 0.31 9.63 0.98
N ARG A 377 0.40 8.54 1.74
CA ARG A 377 0.12 7.19 1.24
C ARG A 377 -1.38 6.97 1.09
N ILE A 378 -1.82 6.71 -0.15
CA ILE A 378 -3.19 6.24 -0.43
C ILE A 378 -3.14 4.73 -0.62
N TYR A 379 -3.84 4.01 0.25
CA TYR A 379 -4.11 2.60 0.12
C TYR A 379 -5.40 2.44 -0.70
N ARG A 380 -5.31 1.78 -1.86
CA ARG A 380 -6.42 1.54 -2.78
C ARG A 380 -6.90 0.10 -2.73
#